data_AF-A0A212J4W9-F1
#
_entry.id   AF-A0A212J4W9-F1
#
_cell.length_a   1.000
_cell.length_b   1.000
_cell.length_c   1.000
_cell.angle_alpha   90.00
_cell.angle_beta   90.00
_cell.angle_gamma   90.00
#
_symmetry.space_group_name_H-M   'P 1'
#
loop_
_entity.id
_entity.type
_entity.pdbx_description
1 polymer ?
#
loop_
_entity_poly.entity_id
_entity_poly.type
_entity_poly.pdbx_seq_one_letter_code
_entity_poly.pdbx_strand_id
1 'polypeptide(L)'
;MGRVLTVRLSVTTYNEEDVFRSWPRLCALAWPGKGQVFQDGWKPNPEVFAPPVKAEPVRRGVMELAQGLLEESRLGDWDKDVKSKLAAGLRELEKNAATLEAALADWQPQAANTATNQIEDTLDSLEEKLA
;
A
#
# COMPACT_ATOMS: atom_id res chain seq x y z
N MET A 1 13.43 -27.44 -7.28
CA MET A 1 13.98 -26.56 -6.23
C MET A 1 15.25 -27.17 -5.66
N GLY A 2 16.26 -26.37 -5.34
CA GLY A 2 17.49 -26.84 -4.71
C GLY A 2 17.22 -27.38 -3.30
N ARG A 3 17.91 -28.45 -2.90
CA ARG A 3 17.68 -29.14 -1.62
C ARG A 3 18.06 -28.32 -0.38
N VAL A 4 18.88 -27.28 -0.57
CA VAL A 4 19.50 -26.47 0.50
C VAL A 4 19.34 -24.97 0.27
N LEU A 5 19.17 -24.53 -0.99
CA LEU A 5 19.09 -23.11 -1.35
C LEU A 5 17.78 -22.80 -2.07
N THR A 6 17.17 -21.68 -1.67
CA THR A 6 15.97 -21.12 -2.28
C THR A 6 16.30 -19.71 -2.75
N VAL A 7 16.07 -19.41 -4.03
CA VAL A 7 16.02 -18.03 -4.52
C VAL A 7 14.58 -17.53 -4.29
N ARG A 8 14.35 -16.23 -4.12
CA ARG A 8 13.00 -15.64 -4.06
C ARG A 8 13.00 -14.32 -4.80
N LEU A 9 11.87 -14.03 -5.44
CA LEU A 9 11.56 -12.70 -5.96
C LEU A 9 10.69 -11.99 -4.93
N SER A 10 11.04 -10.75 -4.59
CA SER A 10 10.29 -9.92 -3.65
C SER A 10 10.33 -8.46 -4.08
N VAL A 11 9.31 -7.70 -3.69
CA VAL A 11 9.25 -6.25 -3.86
C VAL A 11 9.13 -5.58 -2.50
N THR A 12 9.72 -4.40 -2.37
CA THR A 12 9.67 -3.59 -1.16
C THR A 12 9.70 -2.13 -1.57
N THR A 13 8.89 -1.30 -0.93
CA THR A 13 9.02 0.14 -1.03
C THR A 13 10.33 0.57 -0.39
N TYR A 14 11.16 1.32 -1.11
CA TYR A 14 12.47 1.77 -0.64
C TYR A 14 12.36 2.84 0.45
N ASN A 15 11.49 3.82 0.23
CA ASN A 15 11.24 4.92 1.16
C ASN A 15 9.74 5.13 1.33
N GLU A 16 9.23 4.82 2.52
CA GLU A 16 7.79 4.93 2.81
C GLU A 16 7.32 6.39 2.84
N GLU A 17 8.20 7.37 3.11
CA GLU A 17 7.84 8.78 3.05
C GLU A 17 7.40 9.21 1.65
N ASP A 18 7.97 8.61 0.61
CA ASP A 18 7.63 8.94 -0.77
C ASP A 18 6.19 8.50 -1.11
N VAL A 19 5.67 7.44 -0.48
CA VAL A 19 4.28 7.00 -0.63
C VAL A 19 3.32 8.08 -0.11
N PHE A 20 3.62 8.66 1.05
CA PHE A 20 2.81 9.75 1.62
C PHE A 20 2.91 11.04 0.79
N ARG A 21 4.10 11.34 0.25
CA ARG A 21 4.30 12.53 -0.60
C ARG A 21 3.59 12.39 -1.94
N SER A 22 3.58 11.20 -2.53
CA SER A 22 2.93 10.93 -3.82
C SER A 22 1.41 10.85 -3.70
N TRP A 23 0.89 10.16 -2.68
CA TRP A 23 -0.56 9.91 -2.55
C TRP A 23 -1.13 10.31 -1.18
N PRO A 24 -1.05 11.60 -0.80
CA PRO A 24 -1.42 12.05 0.54
C PRO A 24 -2.91 11.85 0.86
N ARG A 25 -3.82 12.06 -0.11
CA ARG A 25 -5.27 11.89 0.14
C ARG A 25 -5.64 10.42 0.24
N LEU A 26 -5.07 9.58 -0.62
CA LEU A 26 -5.25 8.12 -0.52
C LEU A 26 -4.71 7.57 0.79
N CYS A 27 -3.55 8.04 1.26
CA CYS A 27 -3.01 7.64 2.56
C CYS A 27 -3.96 8.00 3.72
N ALA A 28 -4.61 9.17 3.66
CA ALA A 28 -5.60 9.59 4.65
C ALA A 28 -6.85 8.69 4.65
N LEU A 29 -7.28 8.23 3.47
CA LEU A 29 -8.40 7.29 3.32
C LEU A 29 -8.07 5.87 3.77
N ALA A 30 -6.85 5.40 3.45
CA ALA A 30 -6.41 4.05 3.79
C ALA A 30 -6.11 3.89 5.29
N TRP A 31 -5.66 4.96 5.95
CA TRP A 31 -5.22 4.91 7.34
C TRP A 31 -5.84 6.05 8.17
N PRO A 32 -7.16 6.04 8.37
CA PRO A 32 -7.86 7.07 9.14
C PRO A 32 -7.31 7.15 10.57
N GLY A 33 -7.08 8.37 11.06
CA GLY A 33 -6.56 8.62 12.41
C GLY A 33 -5.06 8.36 12.63
N LYS A 34 -4.30 7.92 11.60
CA LYS A 34 -2.84 7.71 11.70
C LYS A 34 -1.99 8.73 10.92
N GLY A 35 -2.63 9.64 10.17
CA GLY A 35 -1.96 10.70 9.40
C GLY A 35 -1.12 11.68 10.24
N GLN A 36 -1.43 11.86 11.54
CA GLN A 36 -0.65 12.69 12.45
C GLN A 36 0.74 12.11 12.77
N VAL A 37 0.91 10.79 12.72
CA VAL A 37 2.18 10.13 13.10
C VAL A 37 3.28 10.38 12.05
N PHE A 38 2.93 10.82 10.84
CA PHE A 38 3.84 10.91 9.70
C PHE A 38 4.13 12.34 9.22
N GLN A 39 3.28 13.33 9.53
CA GLN A 39 3.65 14.75 9.31
C GLN A 39 4.91 15.14 10.12
N ASP A 40 5.15 14.47 11.25
CA ASP A 40 6.27 14.71 12.14
C ASP A 40 7.47 13.77 11.93
N GLY A 41 7.44 12.93 10.89
CA GLY A 41 8.31 11.76 10.75
C GLY A 41 7.93 10.67 11.74
N TRP A 42 8.21 9.39 11.43
CA TRP A 42 8.00 8.31 12.41
C TRP A 42 8.80 8.62 13.68
N LYS A 43 8.08 9.04 14.73
CA LYS A 43 8.61 9.27 16.07
C LYS A 43 7.96 8.24 16.99
N PRO A 44 8.67 7.20 17.45
CA PRO A 44 8.11 6.33 18.47
C PRO A 44 7.75 7.19 19.69
N ASN A 45 6.47 7.18 20.09
CA ASN A 45 6.02 7.89 21.29
C ASN A 45 6.55 7.13 22.52
N PRO A 46 7.48 7.69 23.31
CA PRO A 46 8.08 6.98 24.43
C PRO A 46 7.12 6.75 25.61
N GLU A 47 5.98 7.45 25.67
CA GLU A 47 4.99 7.32 26.74
C GLU A 47 3.90 6.28 26.46
N VAL A 48 3.65 5.98 25.17
CA VAL A 48 2.71 4.93 24.76
C VAL A 48 3.49 3.63 24.60
N PHE A 49 3.89 3.07 25.74
CA PHE A 49 4.47 1.73 25.90
C PHE A 49 5.66 1.44 24.98
N ALA A 50 6.79 1.05 25.57
CA ALA A 50 7.76 0.23 24.85
C ALA A 50 6.98 -0.80 23.99
N PRO A 51 7.11 -0.78 22.64
CA PRO A 51 6.43 -1.78 21.83
C PRO A 51 6.78 -3.13 22.46
N PRO A 52 5.81 -4.05 22.66
CA PRO A 52 6.16 -5.36 23.18
C PRO A 52 7.33 -5.84 22.34
N VAL A 53 8.46 -6.11 23.01
CA VAL A 53 9.73 -6.47 22.38
C VAL A 53 9.40 -7.56 21.34
N LYS A 54 9.32 -7.19 20.04
CA LYS A 54 8.82 -7.93 18.84
C LYS A 54 7.62 -7.36 18.05
N ALA A 55 7.13 -6.14 18.25
CA ALA A 55 6.24 -5.55 17.23
C ALA A 55 7.09 -5.13 16.02
N GLU A 56 6.98 -5.84 14.91
CA GLU A 56 7.58 -5.40 13.64
C GLU A 56 7.01 -4.01 13.28
N PRO A 57 7.84 -3.07 12.80
CA PRO A 57 7.34 -1.78 12.36
C PRO A 57 6.24 -2.00 11.31
N VAL A 58 5.08 -1.38 11.52
CA VAL A 58 3.96 -1.43 10.58
C VAL A 58 4.43 -0.77 9.29
N ARG A 59 4.65 -1.56 8.25
CA ARG A 59 5.05 -1.07 6.94
C ARG A 59 3.95 -0.22 6.32
N ARG A 60 4.35 0.82 5.60
CA ARG A 60 3.48 1.78 4.91
C ARG A 60 3.93 2.00 3.47
N GLY A 61 4.33 0.92 2.81
CA GLY A 61 4.69 0.92 1.41
C GLY A 61 3.49 0.99 0.47
N VAL A 62 3.78 0.90 -0.82
CA VAL A 62 2.80 0.95 -1.91
C VAL A 62 1.77 -0.18 -1.78
N MET A 63 2.24 -1.39 -1.45
CA MET A 63 1.35 -2.54 -1.30
C MET A 63 0.46 -2.42 -0.06
N GLU A 64 1.00 -1.89 1.04
CA GLU A 64 0.23 -1.65 2.25
C GLU A 64 -0.79 -0.52 2.05
N LEU A 65 -0.49 0.49 1.23
CA LEU A 65 -1.46 1.51 0.82
C LEU A 65 -2.59 0.88 -0.01
N ALA A 66 -2.25 0.09 -1.03
CA ALA A 66 -3.23 -0.58 -1.87
C ALA A 66 -4.16 -1.48 -1.06
N GLN A 67 -3.62 -2.31 -0.17
CA GLN A 67 -4.41 -3.16 0.72
C GLN A 67 -5.30 -2.34 1.66
N GLY A 68 -4.76 -1.28 2.27
CA GLY A 68 -5.52 -0.39 3.15
C GLY A 68 -6.69 0.27 2.43
N LEU A 69 -6.50 0.74 1.20
CA LEU A 69 -7.59 1.31 0.38
C LEU A 69 -8.67 0.27 0.07
N LEU A 70 -8.29 -0.95 -0.29
CA LEU A 70 -9.23 -2.03 -0.59
C LEU A 70 -10.03 -2.42 0.65
N GLU A 71 -9.38 -2.54 1.80
CA GLU A 71 -10.02 -2.84 3.07
C GLU A 71 -10.98 -1.72 3.51
N GLU A 72 -10.50 -0.48 3.56
CA GLU A 72 -11.29 0.69 3.96
C GLU A 72 -12.45 0.96 2.99
N SER A 73 -12.30 0.66 1.69
CA SER A 73 -13.42 0.78 0.75
C SER A 73 -14.58 -0.16 1.06
N ARG A 74 -14.27 -1.33 1.65
CA ARG A 74 -15.24 -2.38 1.99
C ARG A 74 -15.81 -2.21 3.39
N LEU A 75 -14.94 -1.91 4.36
CA LEU A 75 -15.26 -1.91 5.79
C LEU A 75 -15.42 -0.51 6.36
N GLY A 76 -14.76 0.47 5.76
CA GLY A 76 -14.74 1.85 6.21
C GLY A 76 -15.98 2.65 5.83
N ASP A 77 -16.14 3.77 6.52
CA ASP A 77 -17.26 4.70 6.38
C ASP A 77 -16.89 5.88 5.47
N TRP A 78 -16.49 5.58 4.23
CA TRP A 78 -16.25 6.64 3.24
C TRP A 78 -17.57 7.22 2.73
N ASP A 79 -17.54 8.52 2.41
CA ASP A 79 -18.64 9.19 1.72
C ASP A 79 -19.00 8.46 0.42
N LYS A 80 -20.29 8.43 0.09
CA LYS A 80 -20.81 7.75 -1.11
C LYS A 80 -20.20 8.31 -2.40
N ASP A 81 -19.95 9.61 -2.47
CA ASP A 81 -19.29 10.26 -3.61
C ASP A 81 -17.87 9.73 -3.79
N VAL A 82 -17.10 9.63 -2.70
CA VAL A 82 -15.74 9.06 -2.70
C VAL A 82 -15.77 7.59 -3.13
N LYS A 83 -16.65 6.78 -2.56
CA LYS A 83 -16.81 5.37 -2.95
C LYS A 83 -17.13 5.24 -4.44
N SER A 84 -18.03 6.07 -4.96
CA SER A 84 -18.42 6.05 -6.38
C SER A 84 -17.28 6.46 -7.31
N LYS A 85 -16.54 7.52 -6.98
CA LYS A 85 -15.41 8.03 -7.77
C LYS A 85 -14.27 7.02 -7.87
N LEU A 86 -13.98 6.31 -6.78
CA LEU A 86 -12.83 5.40 -6.70
C LEU A 86 -13.16 3.95 -7.10
N ALA A 87 -14.44 3.55 -7.13
CA ALA A 87 -14.86 2.15 -7.32
C ALA A 87 -14.21 1.44 -8.52
N ALA A 88 -14.12 2.10 -9.68
CA ALA A 88 -13.51 1.51 -10.87
C ALA A 88 -12.00 1.31 -10.70
N GLY A 89 -11.29 2.33 -10.20
CA GLY A 89 -9.85 2.25 -10.01
C GLY A 89 -9.45 1.32 -8.86
N LEU A 90 -10.28 1.16 -7.83
CA LEU A 90 -10.03 0.16 -6.77
C LEU A 90 -10.16 -1.28 -7.28
N ARG A 91 -11.09 -1.56 -8.19
CA ARG A 91 -11.18 -2.89 -8.83
C ARG A 91 -9.96 -3.18 -9.69
N GLU A 92 -9.44 -2.17 -10.38
CA GLU A 92 -8.20 -2.28 -11.16
C GLU A 92 -6.99 -2.47 -10.25
N LEU A 93 -6.91 -1.71 -9.16
CA LEU A 93 -5.87 -1.84 -8.15
C LEU A 93 -5.83 -3.24 -7.54
N GLU A 94 -6.99 -3.81 -7.19
CA GLU A 94 -7.10 -5.19 -6.70
C GLU A 94 -6.58 -6.21 -7.71
N LYS A 95 -6.94 -6.04 -8.99
CA LYS A 95 -6.47 -6.91 -10.07
C LYS A 95 -4.94 -6.80 -10.26
N ASN A 96 -4.39 -5.59 -10.23
CA ASN A 96 -2.96 -5.36 -10.42
C ASN A 96 -2.16 -5.90 -9.23
N ALA A 97 -2.65 -5.72 -8.00
CA ALA A 97 -2.07 -6.32 -6.80
C ALA A 97 -2.04 -7.85 -6.87
N ALA A 98 -3.15 -8.49 -7.26
CA ALA A 98 -3.21 -9.94 -7.46
C ALA A 98 -2.27 -10.42 -8.57
N THR A 99 -2.14 -9.63 -9.65
CA THR A 99 -1.21 -9.93 -10.76
C THR A 99 0.25 -9.89 -10.28
N LEU A 100 0.61 -8.88 -9.47
CA LEU A 100 1.93 -8.79 -8.88
C LEU A 100 2.21 -9.99 -7.96
N GLU A 101 1.29 -10.31 -7.05
CA GLU A 101 1.44 -11.47 -6.16
C GLU A 101 1.64 -12.78 -6.95
N ALA A 102 0.85 -12.99 -8.01
CA ALA A 102 1.01 -14.15 -8.89
C ALA A 102 2.37 -14.14 -9.61
N ALA A 103 2.79 -13.00 -10.17
CA ALA A 103 4.08 -12.87 -10.84
C ALA A 103 5.27 -13.15 -9.90
N LEU A 104 5.18 -12.72 -8.64
CA LEU A 104 6.19 -13.03 -7.61
C LEU A 104 6.22 -14.52 -7.27
N ALA A 105 5.04 -15.14 -7.12
CA ALA A 105 4.90 -16.56 -6.83
C ALA A 105 5.40 -17.45 -7.99
N ASP A 106 5.17 -17.03 -9.23
CA ASP A 106 5.53 -17.73 -10.46
C ASP A 106 6.89 -17.33 -11.03
N TRP A 107 7.63 -16.45 -10.34
CA TRP A 107 8.99 -16.03 -10.71
C TRP A 107 9.08 -15.33 -12.06
N GLN A 108 8.19 -14.38 -12.28
CA GLN A 108 8.11 -13.60 -13.51
C GLN A 108 8.56 -12.15 -13.23
N PRO A 109 9.87 -11.84 -13.21
CA PRO A 109 10.36 -10.52 -12.81
C PRO A 109 9.90 -9.39 -13.74
N GLN A 110 9.80 -9.64 -15.05
CA GLN A 110 9.28 -8.64 -15.98
C GLN A 110 7.80 -8.35 -15.72
N ALA A 111 6.99 -9.39 -15.50
CA ALA A 111 5.58 -9.23 -15.19
C ALA A 111 5.38 -8.52 -13.85
N ALA A 112 6.19 -8.85 -12.83
CA ALA A 112 6.17 -8.16 -11.55
C ALA A 112 6.49 -6.67 -11.70
N ASN A 113 7.51 -6.31 -12.48
CA ASN A 113 7.87 -4.91 -12.73
C ASN A 113 6.80 -4.16 -13.54
N THR A 114 6.12 -4.82 -14.47
CA THR A 114 4.97 -4.22 -15.15
C THR A 114 3.82 -4.00 -14.19
N ALA A 115 3.53 -4.97 -13.31
CA ALA A 115 2.46 -4.85 -12.34
C ALA A 115 2.72 -3.74 -11.31
N THR A 116 3.98 -3.54 -10.87
CA THR A 116 4.31 -2.40 -9.98
C THR A 116 4.03 -1.06 -10.65
N ASN A 117 4.43 -0.87 -11.91
CA ASN A 117 4.14 0.36 -12.64
C ASN A 117 2.62 0.59 -12.76
N GLN A 118 1.86 -0.47 -13.09
CA GLN A 118 0.40 -0.38 -13.20
C GLN A 118 -0.27 -0.04 -11.87
N ILE A 119 0.26 -0.53 -10.75
CA ILE A 119 -0.22 -0.16 -9.41
C ILE A 119 0.03 1.33 -9.16
N GLU A 120 1.25 1.82 -9.42
CA GLU A 120 1.60 3.24 -9.23
C GLU A 120 0.75 4.16 -10.13
N ASP A 121 0.60 3.84 -11.42
CA ASP A 121 -0.24 4.59 -12.37
C ASP A 121 -1.72 4.63 -11.92
N THR A 122 -2.20 3.52 -11.35
CA THR A 122 -3.57 3.45 -10.81
C THR A 122 -3.72 4.33 -9.58
N LEU A 123 -2.72 4.33 -8.68
CA LEU A 123 -2.72 5.17 -7.49
C LEU A 123 -2.66 6.65 -7.85
N ASP A 124 -1.84 7.05 -8.83
CA ASP A 124 -1.79 8.42 -9.37
C ASP A 124 -3.18 8.85 -9.87
N SER A 125 -3.79 8.02 -10.71
CA SER A 125 -5.14 8.26 -11.26
C SER A 125 -6.22 8.34 -10.18
N LEU A 126 -6.08 7.60 -9.07
CA LEU A 126 -7.02 7.63 -7.95
C LEU A 126 -6.83 8.90 -7.10
N GLU A 127 -5.59 9.31 -6.85
CA GLU A 127 -5.25 10.53 -6.11
C GLU A 127 -5.73 11.78 -6.85
N GLU A 128 -5.57 11.84 -8.18
CA GLU A 128 -6.09 12.93 -9.02
C GLU A 128 -7.61 13.08 -8.91
N LYS A 129 -8.36 11.98 -8.79
CA LYS A 129 -9.84 12.01 -8.64
C LYS A 129 -10.31 12.57 -7.29
N LEU A 130 -9.40 12.66 -6.31
CA LEU A 130 -9.64 13.22 -4.99
C LEU A 130 -9.18 14.68 -4.85
N ALA A 131 -8.51 15.22 -5.86
CA ALA A 131 -8.12 16.63 -5.94
C ALA A 131 -9.32 17.50 -6.36
#